data_AF-A0A0K0CUC2-F1
#
_entry.id   AF-A0A0K0CUC2-F1
#
_cell.length_a   1.000
_cell.length_b   1.000
_cell.length_c   1.000
_cell.angle_alpha   90.00
_cell.angle_beta   90.00
_cell.angle_gamma   90.00
#
_symmetry.space_group_name_H-M   'P 1'
#
loop_
_entity.id
_entity.type
_entity.pdbx_description
1 polymer ?
#
loop_
_entity_poly.entity_id
_entity_poly.type
_entity_poly.pdbx_seq_one_letter_code
_entity_poly.pdbx_strand_id
1 'polypeptide(L)'
;MRKVVVIRNQNVAAWHPEPSFPYEHTRPLLTETAKDQVGSIFPYSSVPNFNGPNNVQLKNIFYTSKHEWFTRTREERLRSVAAPTPRKK
;
A
#
# COMPACT_ATOMS: atom_id res chain seq x y z
N MET A 1 -19.54 7.33 -20.91
CA MET A 1 -20.73 6.62 -21.40
C MET A 1 -20.30 5.35 -22.09
N ARG A 2 -20.79 4.17 -21.67
CA ARG A 2 -20.55 2.92 -22.38
C ARG A 2 -21.62 2.78 -23.44
N LYS A 3 -21.24 2.53 -24.69
CA LYS A 3 -22.17 2.36 -25.80
C LYS A 3 -21.88 1.04 -26.49
N VAL A 4 -22.90 0.20 -26.63
CA VAL A 4 -22.82 -1.05 -27.37
C VAL A 4 -23.71 -0.92 -28.60
N VAL A 5 -23.19 -1.29 -29.76
CA VAL A 5 -23.91 -1.24 -31.03
C VAL A 5 -23.80 -2.61 -31.70
N VAL A 6 -24.94 -3.11 -32.18
CA VAL A 6 -25.00 -4.31 -33.02
C VAL A 6 -24.95 -3.87 -34.48
N ILE A 7 -23.95 -4.36 -35.21
CA ILE A 7 -23.73 -4.10 -36.63
C ILE A 7 -24.61 -5.07 -37.44
N ARG A 8 -25.01 -4.69 -38.66
CA ARG A 8 -25.87 -5.47 -39.57
C ARG A 8 -25.41 -6.92 -39.80
N ASN A 9 -24.13 -7.21 -39.59
CA ASN A 9 -23.53 -8.55 -39.75
C ASN A 9 -23.55 -9.39 -38.45
N GLN A 10 -24.42 -9.07 -37.49
CA GLN A 10 -24.47 -9.70 -36.15
C GLN A 10 -23.23 -9.49 -35.27
N ASN A 11 -22.28 -8.65 -35.68
CA ASN A 11 -21.12 -8.27 -34.89
C ASN A 11 -21.50 -7.22 -33.83
N VAL A 12 -20.87 -7.29 -32.66
CA VAL A 12 -21.09 -6.36 -31.56
C VAL A 12 -19.86 -5.47 -31.39
N ALA A 13 -20.04 -4.15 -31.46
CA ALA A 13 -19.01 -3.17 -31.15
C ALA A 13 -19.32 -2.52 -29.80
N ALA A 14 -18.31 -2.42 -28.93
CA ALA A 14 -18.41 -1.76 -27.63
C ALA A 14 -17.44 -0.58 -27.55
N TRP A 15 -17.98 0.62 -27.32
CA TRP A 15 -17.22 1.83 -27.04
C TRP A 15 -17.19 2.07 -25.54
N HIS A 16 -16.00 1.96 -24.94
CA HIS A 16 -15.77 2.18 -23.51
C HIS A 16 -14.55 3.10 -23.28
N PRO A 17 -14.71 4.43 -23.47
CA PRO A 17 -13.62 5.36 -23.16
C PRO A 17 -13.31 5.31 -21.65
N GLU A 18 -12.05 5.57 -21.30
CA GLU A 18 -11.64 5.67 -19.90
C GLU A 18 -12.40 6.82 -19.21
N PRO A 19 -13.04 6.58 -18.05
CA PRO A 19 -13.73 7.63 -17.33
C PRO A 19 -12.73 8.61 -16.72
N SER A 20 -12.93 9.91 -16.92
CA SER A 20 -12.17 10.93 -16.21
C SER A 20 -12.68 11.10 -14.77
N PHE A 21 -11.79 11.49 -13.87
CA PHE A 21 -12.14 11.86 -12.50
C PHE A 21 -12.41 13.37 -12.43
N PRO A 22 -13.64 13.82 -12.10
CA PRO A 22 -13.96 15.24 -11.96
C PRO A 22 -13.14 15.91 -10.86
N TYR A 23 -12.72 17.16 -11.08
CA TYR A 23 -11.95 17.92 -10.10
C TYR A 23 -12.71 18.11 -8.77
N GLU A 24 -14.02 18.31 -8.83
CA GLU A 24 -14.90 18.47 -7.65
C GLU A 24 -14.90 17.26 -6.71
N HIS A 25 -14.47 16.08 -7.19
CA HIS A 25 -14.36 14.88 -6.36
C HIS A 25 -12.96 14.70 -5.75
N THR A 26 -12.03 15.63 -6.02
CA THR A 26 -10.69 15.63 -5.39
C THR A 26 -10.73 16.35 -4.05
N ARG A 27 -9.76 16.05 -3.19
CA ARG A 27 -9.48 16.83 -1.99
C ARG A 27 -8.23 17.68 -2.24
N PRO A 28 -8.18 18.92 -1.72
CA PRO A 28 -6.96 19.72 -1.82
C PRO A 28 -5.81 18.98 -1.12
N LEU A 29 -4.62 19.06 -1.70
CA LEU A 29 -3.41 18.60 -1.03
C LEU A 29 -3.19 19.47 0.21
N LEU A 30 -2.95 18.84 1.35
CA LEU A 30 -2.54 19.57 2.55
C LEU A 30 -1.13 20.11 2.26
N THR A 31 -1.01 21.43 2.12
CA THR A 31 0.29 22.07 2.20
C THR A 31 0.71 21.97 3.65
N GLU A 32 1.74 21.19 3.93
CA GLU A 32 2.39 21.19 5.23
C GLU A 32 2.98 22.60 5.45
N THR A 33 2.17 23.56 5.90
CA THR A 33 2.75 24.68 6.64
C THR A 33 3.19 24.07 7.96
N ALA A 34 4.41 23.54 7.97
CA ALA A 34 5.17 23.24 9.17
C ALA A 34 5.44 24.57 9.93
N LYS A 35 4.38 25.23 10.39
CA LYS A 35 4.41 26.20 11.46
C LYS A 35 4.44 25.39 12.74
N ASP A 36 5.61 24.81 13.00
CA ASP A 36 6.14 24.37 14.31
C ASP A 36 7.48 23.65 14.10
N GLN A 37 8.43 24.32 13.42
CA GLN A 37 9.85 23.93 13.48
C GLN A 37 10.78 25.14 13.64
N VAL A 38 10.31 26.21 14.26
CA VAL A 38 11.22 27.16 14.92
C VAL A 38 11.67 26.50 16.23
N GLY A 39 12.73 25.68 16.16
CA GLY A 39 13.40 25.17 17.36
C GLY A 39 13.65 23.66 17.44
N SER A 40 13.49 22.89 16.36
CA SER A 40 13.79 21.45 16.40
C SER A 40 15.13 21.15 15.73
N ILE A 41 16.22 21.60 16.36
CA ILE A 41 17.54 20.98 16.18
C ILE A 41 17.46 19.61 16.86
N PHE A 42 16.79 18.65 16.24
CA PHE A 42 16.87 17.25 16.66
C PHE A 42 17.49 16.51 15.49
N PRO A 43 18.83 16.34 15.47
CA PRO A 43 19.45 15.37 14.58
C PRO A 43 18.78 14.05 14.92
N TYR A 44 18.14 13.41 13.94
CA TYR A 44 17.61 12.04 13.98
C TYR A 44 17.34 11.55 15.40
N SER A 45 16.06 11.49 15.80
CA SER A 45 15.60 10.70 16.93
C SER A 45 16.05 9.24 16.77
N SER A 46 17.33 9.00 17.01
CA SER A 46 17.96 7.74 17.29
C SER A 46 17.53 7.44 18.71
N VAL A 47 16.26 7.07 18.83
CA VAL A 47 15.82 6.30 19.98
C VAL A 47 16.77 5.09 19.99
N PRO A 48 17.55 4.87 21.05
CA PRO A 48 18.48 3.75 21.13
C PRO A 48 17.68 2.48 21.43
N ASN A 49 16.63 2.21 20.65
CA ASN A 49 16.02 0.91 20.59
C ASN A 49 16.90 0.10 19.65
N PHE A 50 17.98 -0.46 20.20
CA PHE A 50 18.85 -1.41 19.51
C PHE A 50 18.08 -2.56 18.82
N ASN A 51 16.82 -2.79 19.24
CA ASN A 51 15.90 -3.82 18.77
C ASN A 51 14.67 -3.31 17.99
N GLY A 52 14.58 -2.02 17.64
CA GLY A 52 13.44 -1.48 16.88
C GLY A 52 12.11 -1.38 17.68
N PRO A 53 10.98 -1.09 17.01
CA PRO A 53 9.67 -1.01 17.65
C PRO A 53 9.17 -2.38 18.14
N ASN A 54 8.43 -2.39 19.25
CA ASN A 54 7.86 -3.61 19.83
C ASN A 54 6.73 -4.17 18.93
N ASN A 55 6.55 -5.50 18.91
CA ASN A 55 5.46 -6.20 18.20
C ASN A 55 4.06 -5.63 18.50
N VAL A 56 3.82 -5.08 19.70
CA VAL A 56 2.55 -4.40 20.03
C VAL A 56 2.39 -3.10 19.23
N GLN A 57 3.47 -2.32 19.08
CA GLN A 57 3.47 -1.10 18.27
C GLN A 57 3.27 -1.44 16.81
N LEU A 58 3.95 -2.48 16.32
CA LEU A 58 3.79 -2.97 14.95
C LEU A 58 2.35 -3.42 14.66
N LYS A 59 1.72 -4.14 15.59
CA LYS A 59 0.28 -4.47 15.51
C LYS A 59 -0.59 -3.22 15.31
N ASN A 60 -0.35 -2.17 16.08
CA ASN A 60 -1.20 -0.98 16.06
C ASN A 60 -0.99 -0.13 14.80
N ILE A 61 0.25 -0.02 14.30
CA ILE A 61 0.59 0.75 13.09
C ILE A 61 0.05 0.06 11.83
N PHE A 62 0.25 -1.25 11.72
CA PHE A 62 -0.10 -2.02 10.53
C PHE A 62 -1.49 -2.66 10.60
N TYR A 63 -2.26 -2.38 11.67
CA TYR A 63 -3.59 -2.94 11.90
C TYR A 63 -3.63 -4.48 11.78
N THR A 64 -2.60 -5.14 12.32
CA THR A 64 -2.43 -6.60 12.25
C THR A 64 -2.40 -7.27 13.64
N SER A 65 -2.24 -8.58 13.70
CA SER A 65 -2.04 -9.35 14.93
C SER A 65 -0.58 -9.29 15.40
N LYS A 66 -0.36 -9.26 16.71
CA LYS A 66 1.00 -9.30 17.29
C LYS A 66 1.77 -10.58 16.92
N HIS A 67 1.05 -11.66 16.64
CA HIS A 67 1.59 -13.00 16.39
C HIS A 67 2.36 -13.09 15.06
N GLU A 68 2.02 -12.23 14.10
CA GLU A 68 2.70 -12.16 12.80
C GLU A 68 4.14 -11.67 12.91
N TRP A 69 4.43 -10.87 13.95
CA TRP A 69 5.73 -10.27 14.19
C TRP A 69 6.69 -11.14 15.01
N PHE A 70 6.25 -12.31 15.49
CA PHE A 70 7.16 -13.26 16.14
C PHE A 70 7.95 -14.05 15.08
N THR A 71 9.21 -14.32 15.38
CA THR A 71 10.06 -15.11 14.50
C THR A 71 9.53 -16.54 14.37
N ARG A 72 9.58 -17.06 13.14
CA ARG A 72 9.23 -18.46 12.87
C ARG A 72 10.33 -19.40 13.35
N THR A 73 9.94 -20.64 13.63
CA THR A 73 10.89 -21.69 14.00
C THR A 73 11.82 -22.02 12.83
N ARG A 74 12.97 -22.63 13.12
CA ARG A 74 13.95 -23.00 12.09
C ARG A 74 13.34 -23.96 11.07
N GLU A 75 12.54 -24.91 11.55
CA GLU A 75 11.90 -25.96 10.76
C GLU A 75 10.90 -25.38 9.77
N GLU A 76 10.12 -24.38 10.20
CA GLU A 76 9.17 -23.67 9.33
C GLU A 76 9.90 -22.88 8.24
N ARG A 77 11.00 -22.20 8.59
CA ARG A 77 11.83 -21.47 7.62
C ARG A 77 12.46 -22.40 6.58
N LEU A 78 12.93 -23.59 6.97
CA LEU A 78 13.54 -24.54 6.05
C LEU A 78 12.53 -25.06 5.01
N ARG A 79 11.25 -25.18 5.39
CA ARG A 79 10.17 -25.58 4.48
C ARG A 79 9.79 -24.47 3.49
N SER A 80 10.10 -23.21 3.80
CA SER A 80 9.77 -22.04 2.96
C SER A 80 10.88 -21.62 1.98
N VAL A 81 11.99 -22.36 1.89
CA VAL A 81 13.18 -21.96 1.07
C VAL A 81 12.97 -22.18 -0.43
N ALA A 82 11.95 -22.90 -0.86
CA ALA A 82 11.67 -23.07 -2.28
C ALA A 82 11.23 -21.74 -2.90
N ALA A 83 11.98 -21.26 -3.89
CA ALA A 83 11.55 -20.10 -4.67
C ALA A 83 10.20 -20.41 -5.34
N PRO A 84 9.16 -19.60 -5.12
CA PRO A 84 7.89 -19.79 -5.79
C PRO A 84 8.11 -19.65 -7.30
N THR A 85 7.41 -20.46 -8.09
CA THR A 85 7.51 -20.38 -9.55
C THR A 85 7.15 -18.97 -10.00
N PRO A 86 8.04 -18.25 -10.72
CA PRO A 86 7.76 -16.89 -11.14
C PRO A 86 6.54 -16.91 -12.07
N ARG A 87 5.45 -16.26 -11.64
CA ARG A 87 4.29 -16.05 -12.51
C ARG A 87 4.64 -14.90 -13.44
N LYS A 88 4.76 -15.18 -14.73
CA LYS A 88 4.77 -14.13 -15.75
C LYS A 88 3.42 -13.40 -15.67
N LYS A 89 3.48 -12.08 -15.58
CA LYS A 89 2.35 -11.21 -15.91
C LYS A 89 2.31 -11.04 -17.42
#